data_AF-A0A1R4GLF2-F1
#
_entry.id   AF-A0A1R4GLF2-F1
#
_cell.length_a   1.000
_cell.length_b   1.000
_cell.length_c   1.000
_cell.angle_alpha   90.00
_cell.angle_beta   90.00
_cell.angle_gamma   90.00
#
_symmetry.space_group_name_H-M   'P 1'
#
loop_
_entity.id
_entity.type
_entity.pdbx_description
1 polymer ?
#
loop_
_entity_poly.entity_id
_entity_poly.type
_entity_poly.pdbx_seq_one_letter_code
_entity_poly.pdbx_strand_id
1 'polypeptide(L)'
;MEENVGIYRSAENSEIAIAGIKKLKERYKNVKVTDHSSTFNTDWLTTIELGYLLDVAESMIYSANARKESRGSHQRLDYPERDDEHYLKHTLAFYQPDAEPQIKYSDVLITKSQPATRAYGAAGESGGEK
;
A
#
# COMPACT_ATOMS: atom_id res chain seq x y z
N MET A 1 -5.89 -2.65 -8.19
CA MET A 1 -5.60 -2.76 -6.73
C MET A 1 -5.83 -4.19 -6.26
N GLU A 2 -7.02 -4.75 -6.45
CA GLU A 2 -7.37 -6.10 -6.00
C GLU A 2 -6.47 -7.21 -6.56
N GLU A 3 -6.31 -7.29 -7.89
CA GLU A 3 -5.55 -8.35 -8.55
C GLU A 3 -4.05 -8.33 -8.20
N ASN A 4 -3.45 -7.14 -8.17
CA ASN A 4 -2.00 -6.99 -8.14
C ASN A 4 -1.42 -6.59 -6.77
N VAL A 5 -2.25 -6.00 -5.89
CA VAL A 5 -1.85 -5.49 -4.56
C VAL A 5 -2.85 -5.96 -3.48
N GLY A 6 -3.48 -7.11 -3.72
CA GLY A 6 -4.39 -7.79 -2.81
C GLY A 6 -3.67 -8.46 -1.63
N ILE A 7 -4.17 -9.62 -1.19
CA ILE A 7 -3.59 -10.35 -0.04
C ILE A 7 -2.13 -10.75 -0.34
N TYR A 8 -1.93 -11.43 -1.47
CA TYR A 8 -0.62 -11.87 -1.94
C TYR A 8 -0.05 -10.90 -2.96
N ARG A 9 1.24 -10.63 -2.83
CA ARG A 9 1.97 -9.67 -3.65
C ARG A 9 3.28 -10.26 -4.13
N SER A 10 3.80 -9.79 -5.25
CA SER A 10 5.12 -10.11 -5.78
C SER A 10 5.73 -8.86 -6.40
N ALA A 11 7.05 -8.86 -6.67
CA ALA A 11 7.68 -7.79 -7.44
C ALA A 11 6.98 -7.59 -8.80
N GLU A 12 6.73 -8.68 -9.52
CA GLU A 12 6.06 -8.66 -10.83
C GLU A 12 4.67 -8.00 -10.78
N ASN A 13 3.80 -8.45 -9.88
CA ASN A 13 2.46 -7.88 -9.75
C ASN A 13 2.53 -6.39 -9.34
N SER A 14 3.51 -6.04 -8.49
CA SER A 14 3.70 -4.65 -8.07
C SER A 14 4.11 -3.75 -9.24
N GLU A 15 4.98 -4.21 -10.14
CA GLU A 15 5.36 -3.47 -11.34
C GLU A 15 4.18 -3.26 -12.29
N ILE A 16 3.32 -4.28 -12.47
CA ILE A 16 2.08 -4.17 -13.24
C ILE A 16 1.16 -3.12 -12.60
N ALA A 17 1.01 -3.12 -11.27
CA ALA A 17 0.22 -2.14 -10.56
C ALA A 17 0.77 -0.70 -10.71
N ILE A 18 2.10 -0.53 -10.65
CA ILE A 18 2.76 0.77 -10.87
C ILE A 18 2.48 1.29 -12.28
N ALA A 19 2.64 0.45 -13.30
CA ALA A 19 2.34 0.85 -14.68
C ALA A 19 0.85 1.22 -14.83
N GLY A 20 -0.04 0.44 -14.22
CA GLY A 20 -1.47 0.69 -14.21
C GLY A 20 -1.86 2.02 -13.57
N ILE A 21 -1.34 2.33 -12.38
CA ILE A 21 -1.69 3.57 -11.67
C ILE A 21 -1.17 4.80 -12.42
N LYS A 22 0.04 4.75 -13.00
CA LYS A 22 0.57 5.82 -13.86
C LYS A 22 -0.36 6.11 -15.02
N LYS A 23 -0.83 5.07 -15.72
CA LYS A 23 -1.77 5.21 -16.84
C LYS A 23 -3.11 5.79 -16.39
N LEU A 24 -3.62 5.40 -15.22
CA LEU A 24 -4.87 5.94 -14.68
C LEU A 24 -4.75 7.41 -14.29
N LYS A 25 -3.65 7.81 -13.64
CA LYS A 25 -3.36 9.22 -13.31
C LYS A 25 -3.21 10.08 -14.57
N GLU A 26 -2.60 9.55 -15.63
CA GLU A 26 -2.52 10.27 -16.90
C GLU A 26 -3.91 10.45 -17.56
N ARG A 27 -4.76 9.42 -17.51
CA ARG A 27 -6.14 9.52 -17.99
C ARG A 27 -6.95 10.53 -17.18
N TYR A 28 -6.74 10.59 -15.86
CA TYR A 28 -7.44 11.50 -14.97
C TYR A 28 -7.24 12.98 -15.35
N LYS A 29 -6.07 13.36 -15.88
CA LYS A 29 -5.82 14.72 -16.39
C LYS A 29 -6.80 15.17 -17.49
N ASN A 30 -7.45 14.21 -18.15
CA ASN A 30 -8.38 14.43 -19.25
C ASN A 30 -9.84 14.16 -18.86
N VAL A 31 -10.14 13.98 -17.57
CA VAL A 31 -11.51 13.77 -17.08
C VAL A 31 -12.35 15.02 -17.31
N LYS A 32 -13.63 14.84 -17.64
CA LYS A 32 -14.57 15.93 -17.86
C LYS A 32 -15.77 15.74 -16.96
N VAL A 33 -16.12 16.80 -16.23
CA VAL A 33 -17.38 16.90 -15.50
C VAL A 33 -18.46 17.31 -16.51
N THR A 34 -19.53 16.54 -16.56
CA THR A 34 -20.65 16.72 -17.49
C THR A 34 -21.82 17.45 -16.87
N ASP A 35 -22.00 17.33 -15.55
CA ASP A 35 -22.96 18.14 -14.82
C ASP A 35 -22.40 19.55 -14.59
N HIS A 36 -23.12 20.56 -15.08
CA HIS A 36 -22.77 21.97 -14.91
C HIS A 36 -23.65 22.69 -13.88
N SER A 37 -24.49 21.95 -13.14
CA SER A 37 -25.29 22.49 -12.05
C SER A 37 -24.41 23.01 -10.91
N SER A 38 -24.87 24.06 -10.23
CA SER A 38 -24.19 24.63 -9.06
C SER A 38 -24.67 24.03 -7.73
N THR A 39 -25.75 23.25 -7.75
CA THR A 39 -26.44 22.77 -6.56
C THR A 39 -26.36 21.25 -6.52
N PHE A 40 -25.73 20.69 -5.49
CA PHE A 40 -25.56 19.23 -5.30
C PHE A 40 -24.90 18.50 -6.50
N ASN A 41 -23.90 19.12 -7.12
CA ASN A 41 -23.15 18.51 -8.23
C ASN A 41 -22.22 17.40 -7.73
N THR A 42 -22.74 16.17 -7.68
CA THR A 42 -22.00 14.98 -7.24
C THR A 42 -20.96 14.53 -8.27
N ASP A 43 -21.18 14.81 -9.56
CA ASP A 43 -20.21 14.54 -10.63
C ASP A 43 -18.90 15.30 -10.38
N TRP A 44 -19.00 16.58 -10.01
CA TRP A 44 -17.85 17.39 -9.64
C TRP A 44 -17.13 16.86 -8.40
N LEU A 45 -17.88 16.55 -7.34
CA LEU A 45 -17.31 16.02 -6.10
C LEU A 45 -16.57 14.70 -6.33
N THR A 46 -17.23 13.74 -6.97
CA THR A 46 -16.65 12.41 -7.23
C THR A 46 -15.44 12.50 -8.17
N THR A 47 -15.43 13.44 -9.11
CA THR A 47 -14.26 13.72 -9.95
C THR A 47 -13.07 14.19 -9.12
N ILE A 48 -13.27 15.06 -8.13
CA ILE A 48 -12.18 15.48 -7.22
C ILE A 48 -11.71 14.30 -6.35
N GLU A 49 -12.65 13.57 -5.75
CA GLU A 49 -12.34 12.43 -4.89
C GLU A 49 -11.58 11.33 -5.63
N LEU A 50 -11.90 11.09 -6.90
CA LEU A 50 -11.17 10.16 -7.75
C LEU A 50 -9.67 10.51 -7.84
N GLY A 51 -9.31 11.79 -7.93
CA GLY A 51 -7.92 12.23 -7.92
C GLY A 51 -7.19 11.82 -6.65
N TYR A 52 -7.79 12.11 -5.49
CA TYR A 52 -7.21 11.72 -4.19
C TYR A 52 -7.12 10.22 -4.01
N LEU A 53 -8.12 9.46 -4.48
CA LEU A 53 -8.08 8.00 -4.42
C LEU A 53 -6.95 7.42 -5.27
N LEU A 54 -6.64 8.02 -6.42
CA LEU A 54 -5.49 7.62 -7.24
C LEU A 54 -4.16 7.88 -6.51
N ASP A 55 -4.03 9.01 -5.80
CA ASP A 55 -2.83 9.34 -5.03
C ASP A 55 -2.62 8.39 -3.83
N VAL A 56 -3.72 8.05 -3.13
CA VAL A 56 -3.68 7.06 -2.05
C VAL A 56 -3.32 5.69 -2.58
N ALA A 57 -3.93 5.26 -3.69
CA ALA A 57 -3.61 3.99 -4.33
C ALA A 57 -2.14 3.92 -4.75
N GLU A 58 -1.61 4.98 -5.36
CA GLU A 58 -0.19 5.07 -5.73
C GLU A 58 0.71 4.93 -4.49
N SER A 59 0.43 5.67 -3.43
CA SER A 59 1.18 5.60 -2.17
C SER A 59 1.22 4.18 -1.60
N MET A 60 0.10 3.45 -1.65
CA MET A 60 0.03 2.05 -1.22
C MET A 60 0.87 1.13 -2.11
N ILE A 61 0.77 1.27 -3.43
CA ILE A 61 1.51 0.44 -4.40
C ILE A 61 3.02 0.58 -4.18
N TYR A 62 3.54 1.80 -4.14
CA TYR A 62 4.98 2.04 -3.97
C TYR A 62 5.47 1.59 -2.59
N SER A 63 4.67 1.80 -1.53
CA SER A 63 4.98 1.32 -0.19
C SER A 63 5.08 -0.21 -0.14
N ALA A 64 4.14 -0.91 -0.78
CA ALA A 64 4.12 -2.36 -0.86
C ALA A 64 5.28 -2.92 -1.71
N ASN A 65 5.66 -2.21 -2.78
CA ASN A 65 6.77 -2.62 -3.62
C ASN A 65 8.14 -2.45 -2.94
N ALA A 66 8.33 -1.33 -2.23
CA ALA A 66 9.58 -1.02 -1.54
C ALA A 66 9.84 -1.93 -0.32
N ARG A 67 8.77 -2.50 0.27
CA ARG A 67 8.86 -3.38 1.45
C ARG A 67 9.02 -4.85 1.04
N LYS A 68 10.27 -5.30 1.01
CA LYS A 68 10.69 -6.66 0.63
C LYS A 68 10.74 -7.62 1.82
N GLU A 69 9.62 -7.75 2.51
CA GLU A 69 9.40 -8.76 3.56
C GLU A 69 7.91 -9.12 3.61
N SER A 70 7.56 -10.10 4.42
CA SER A 70 6.17 -10.38 4.79
C SER A 70 5.94 -10.12 6.27
N ARG A 71 4.94 -9.28 6.58
CA ARG A 71 4.57 -8.93 7.95
C ARG A 71 3.09 -8.58 8.06
N GLY A 72 2.37 -9.32 8.89
CA GLY A 72 0.94 -9.09 9.13
C GLY A 72 0.11 -9.33 7.85
N SER A 73 -0.63 -8.32 7.40
CA SER A 73 -1.43 -8.39 6.16
C SER A 73 -0.62 -8.12 4.88
N HIS A 74 0.64 -7.69 5.02
CA HIS A 74 1.55 -7.56 3.90
C HIS A 74 2.25 -8.89 3.64
N GLN A 75 1.80 -9.64 2.63
CA GLN A 75 2.37 -10.95 2.25
C GLN A 75 3.00 -10.85 0.86
N ARG A 76 4.33 -11.02 0.80
CA ARG A 76 5.14 -11.03 -0.42
C ARG A 76 5.56 -12.48 -0.71
N LEU A 77 5.11 -13.05 -1.82
CA LEU A 77 5.43 -14.43 -2.22
C LEU A 77 6.93 -14.61 -2.54
N ASP A 78 7.59 -13.54 -2.97
CA ASP A 78 9.02 -13.47 -3.26
C ASP A 78 9.88 -13.11 -2.03
N TYR A 79 9.26 -12.67 -0.94
CA TYR A 79 9.89 -12.41 0.36
C TYR A 79 8.98 -12.91 1.49
N PRO A 80 8.82 -14.24 1.66
CA PRO A 80 7.79 -14.82 2.53
C PRO A 80 8.09 -14.65 4.02
N GLU A 81 9.34 -14.40 4.38
CA GLU A 81 9.77 -14.29 5.77
C GLU A 81 9.66 -12.86 6.30
N ARG A 82 9.54 -12.76 7.63
CA ARG A 82 9.62 -11.49 8.36
C ARG A 82 11.08 -11.08 8.49
N ASP A 83 11.40 -9.83 8.14
CA ASP A 83 12.75 -9.27 8.25
C ASP A 83 12.78 -8.16 9.29
N ASP A 84 13.21 -8.51 10.51
CA ASP A 84 13.32 -7.57 11.62
C ASP A 84 14.63 -6.75 11.55
N GLU A 85 15.63 -7.18 10.78
CA GLU A 85 16.90 -6.45 10.62
C GLU A 85 16.71 -5.27 9.67
N HIS A 86 16.14 -5.52 8.49
CA HIS A 86 16.02 -4.51 7.45
C HIS A 86 14.65 -3.86 7.39
N TYR A 87 13.62 -4.34 8.08
CA TYR A 87 12.27 -3.81 7.94
C TYR A 87 11.51 -3.62 9.25
N LEU A 88 12.13 -3.74 10.43
CA LEU A 88 11.53 -3.28 11.69
C LEU A 88 11.47 -1.75 11.76
N LYS A 89 10.55 -1.17 10.96
CA LYS A 89 10.33 0.27 10.75
C LYS A 89 8.97 0.51 10.10
N HIS A 90 8.44 1.71 10.32
CA HIS A 90 7.25 2.21 9.66
C HIS A 90 7.58 2.72 8.26
N THR A 91 6.78 2.34 7.27
CA THR A 91 6.85 2.93 5.93
C THR A 91 6.13 4.28 5.94
N LEU A 92 6.78 5.32 5.45
CA LEU A 92 6.23 6.66 5.30
C LEU A 92 6.17 7.01 3.82
N ALA A 93 4.98 7.26 3.29
CA ALA A 93 4.78 7.72 1.92
C ALA A 93 4.50 9.22 1.91
N PHE A 94 5.31 9.98 1.20
CA PHE A 94 5.13 11.41 1.02
C PHE A 94 4.68 11.69 -0.40
N TYR A 95 3.52 12.33 -0.53
CA TYR A 95 3.01 12.79 -1.82
C TYR A 95 4.00 13.76 -2.46
N GLN A 96 4.18 13.62 -3.78
CA GLN A 96 4.95 14.54 -4.60
C GLN A 96 4.10 14.99 -5.79
N PRO A 97 3.99 16.29 -6.06
CA PRO A 97 3.34 16.78 -7.28
C PRO A 97 4.04 16.22 -8.53
N ASP A 98 3.27 15.64 -9.44
CA ASP A 98 3.72 15.13 -10.75
C ASP A 98 4.88 14.12 -10.72
N ALA A 99 5.14 13.49 -9.57
CA ALA A 99 6.21 12.52 -9.39
C ALA A 99 5.75 11.32 -8.55
N GLU A 100 6.57 10.28 -8.55
CA GLU A 100 6.35 9.11 -7.71
C GLU A 100 6.40 9.50 -6.22
N PRO A 101 5.58 8.87 -5.36
CA PRO A 101 5.61 9.17 -3.93
C PRO A 101 6.97 8.83 -3.34
N GLN A 102 7.50 9.73 -2.52
CA GLN A 102 8.76 9.48 -1.84
C GLN A 102 8.52 8.53 -0.66
N ILE A 103 9.12 7.34 -0.74
CA ILE A 103 9.07 6.37 0.35
C ILE A 103 10.27 6.58 1.27
N LYS A 104 9.98 6.81 2.55
CA LYS A 104 10.96 6.83 3.64
C LYS A 104 10.56 5.83 4.70
N TYR A 105 11.43 5.70 5.69
CA TYR A 105 11.15 4.88 6.85
C TYR A 105 11.44 5.63 8.14
N SER A 106 10.70 5.27 9.18
CA SER A 106 10.94 5.72 10.55
C SER A 106 11.06 4.51 11.46
N ASP A 107 11.96 4.59 12.42
CA ASP A 107 12.18 3.52 13.39
C ASP A 107 10.95 3.30 14.26
N VAL A 108 10.75 2.04 14.67
CA VAL A 108 9.71 1.68 15.63
C VAL A 108 10.24 1.92 17.03
N LEU A 109 9.45 2.58 17.88
CA LEU A 109 9.79 2.68 19.30
C LEU A 109 9.39 1.39 20.03
N ILE A 110 10.36 0.51 20.26
CA ILE A 110 10.16 -0.71 21.05
C ILE A 110 10.29 -0.33 22.53
N THR A 111 9.22 -0.57 23.29
CA THR A 111 9.20 -0.25 24.72
C THR A 111 9.44 -1.51 25.56
N LYS A 112 8.39 -2.10 26.11
CA LYS A 112 8.49 -3.20 27.08
C LYS A 112 8.50 -4.58 26.43
N SER A 113 7.82 -4.73 25.29
CA SER A 113 7.67 -6.01 24.61
C SER A 113 8.59 -6.06 23.39
N GLN A 114 9.57 -6.95 23.45
CA GLN A 114 10.51 -7.16 22.34
C GLN A 114 9.84 -7.94 21.21
N PRO A 115 10.24 -7.73 19.94
CA PRO A 115 9.76 -8.52 18.82
C PRO A 115 10.03 -10.00 19.07
N ALA A 116 8.99 -10.82 18.92
CA ALA A 116 9.07 -12.27 19.01
C ALA A 116 8.33 -12.88 17.83
N THR A 117 8.62 -14.15 17.54
CA THR A 117 7.86 -14.92 16.55
C THR A 117 6.38 -14.91 16.92
N ARG A 118 5.54 -14.50 15.99
CA ARG A 118 4.09 -14.51 16.20
C ARG A 118 3.57 -15.89 15.80
N ALA A 119 2.89 -16.56 16.72
CA ALA A 119 2.23 -17.82 16.46
C ALA A 119 0.73 -17.55 16.22
N TYR A 120 0.25 -17.86 15.01
CA TYR A 120 -1.17 -17.81 14.64
C TYR A 120 -1.53 -19.09 13.87
N GLY A 121 -2.78 -19.54 13.95
CA GLY A 121 -3.22 -20.79 13.30
C GLY A 121 -2.51 -22.02 13.88
N ALA A 122 -2.12 -22.97 13.02
CA ALA A 122 -1.50 -24.24 13.43
C ALA A 122 -0.23 -24.08 14.30
N ALA A 123 0.56 -23.02 14.10
CA ALA A 123 1.74 -22.72 14.92
C ALA A 123 1.37 -22.16 16.31
N GLY A 124 0.17 -21.59 16.46
CA GLY A 124 -0.38 -21.20 17.76
C GLY A 124 -0.97 -22.38 18.53
N GLU A 125 -1.54 -23.36 17.83
CA GLU A 125 -2.11 -24.58 18.41
C GLU A 125 -1.03 -25.49 19.02
N SER A 126 0.14 -25.60 18.39
CA SER A 126 1.28 -26.37 18.90
C SER A 126 2.06 -25.69 20.04
N GLY A 127 1.80 -24.40 20.30
CA GLY A 127 2.41 -23.63 21.40
C GLY A 127 1.62 -23.65 22.70
N GLY A 128 0.47 -24.33 22.73
CA GLY A 128 -0.47 -24.38 23.85
C GLY A 128 -0.25 -25.50 24.88
N GLU A 129 0.72 -26.39 24.69
CA GLU A 129 1.13 -27.36 25.71
C GLU A 129 2.31 -26.81 26.54
N LYS A 130 1.97 -26.06 27.59
CA LYS A 130 2.79 -25.93 28.80
C LYS A 130 1.91 -25.86 30.03
#